data_AF-A0A0G0ET77-F1
#
_entry.id   AF-A0A0G0ET77-F1
#
_cell.length_a   1.000
_cell.length_b   1.000
_cell.length_c   1.000
_cell.angle_alpha   90.00
_cell.angle_beta   90.00
_cell.angle_gamma   90.00
#
_symmetry.space_group_name_H-M   'P 1'
#
loop_
_entity.id
_entity.type
_entity.pdbx_description
1 polymer ?
#
loop_
_entity_poly.entity_id
_entity_poly.type
_entity_poly.pdbx_seq_one_letter_code
_entity_poly.pdbx_strand_id
1 'polypeptide(L)'
;MSERVFVVIFLVVVALVSVGLLVSRSMQNNQVNQSAQSANTISPPPSAAGQVSQTPVPTPLRKTYTAYTGDVTLKERQNKKAVIQTKKGTIEFEIYPEATKAASNFIKLTNDGFYDGITFHRVEPGFVIQGGDPEGTGRGGPGYKFEDEPVTKKYIKGIVAMANAGPDTNGSQFFIMLEDKLDLPPKYTIFGKVIKGQEVVSAIRVGDVMEKVTIENLR
;
A
#
# COMPACT_ATOMS: atom_id res chain seq x y z
N MET A 1 13.75 -76.41 14.49
CA MET A 1 13.37 -75.02 14.87
C MET A 1 11.89 -75.02 15.19
N SER A 2 11.51 -74.65 16.42
CA SER A 2 10.13 -74.73 16.92
C SER A 2 9.22 -73.68 16.31
N GLU A 3 7.92 -73.98 16.14
CA GLU A 3 6.85 -73.07 15.70
C GLU A 3 6.92 -71.66 16.32
N ARG A 4 7.35 -71.57 17.59
CA ARG A 4 7.53 -70.30 18.31
C ARG A 4 8.57 -69.37 17.67
N VAL A 5 9.58 -69.90 16.99
CA VAL A 5 10.62 -69.12 16.30
C VAL A 5 10.08 -68.52 14.99
N PHE A 6 9.21 -69.25 14.28
CA PHE A 6 8.57 -68.74 13.07
C PHE A 6 7.57 -67.63 13.36
N VAL A 7 6.77 -67.74 14.43
CA VAL A 7 5.81 -66.69 14.83
C VAL A 7 6.54 -65.40 15.24
N VAL A 8 7.66 -65.50 15.97
CA VAL A 8 8.45 -64.32 16.38
C VAL A 8 9.11 -63.65 15.17
N ILE A 9 9.69 -64.42 14.24
CA ILE A 9 10.27 -63.86 13.02
C ILE A 9 9.19 -63.20 12.15
N PHE A 10 8.01 -63.82 12.02
CA PHE A 10 6.90 -63.26 11.25
C PHE A 10 6.36 -61.95 11.86
N LEU A 11 6.20 -61.88 13.19
CA LEU A 11 5.78 -60.65 13.87
C LEU A 11 6.80 -59.52 13.77
N VAL A 12 8.10 -59.83 13.82
CA VAL A 12 9.17 -58.83 13.64
C VAL A 12 9.21 -58.30 12.20
N VAL A 13 9.01 -59.16 11.20
CA VAL A 13 8.96 -58.74 9.78
C VAL A 13 7.71 -57.89 9.49
N VAL A 14 6.54 -58.27 10.04
CA VAL A 14 5.31 -57.47 9.89
C VAL A 14 5.42 -56.11 10.59
N ALA A 15 6.06 -56.05 11.76
CA ALA A 15 6.33 -54.79 12.46
C ALA A 15 7.29 -53.88 11.68
N LEU A 16 8.32 -54.43 11.05
CA LEU A 16 9.28 -53.66 10.24
C LEU A 16 8.66 -53.14 8.92
N VAL A 17 7.81 -53.93 8.26
CA VAL A 17 7.10 -53.50 7.04
C VAL A 17 6.04 -52.43 7.35
N SER A 18 5.34 -52.54 8.48
CA SER A 18 4.33 -51.54 8.90
C SER A 18 4.95 -50.21 9.33
N VAL A 19 6.11 -50.21 10.00
CA VAL A 19 6.89 -48.99 10.29
C VAL A 19 7.44 -48.37 8.99
N GLY A 20 7.93 -49.17 8.04
CA GLY A 20 8.39 -48.67 6.74
C GLY A 20 7.28 -47.97 5.92
N LEU A 21 6.07 -48.51 5.92
CA LEU A 21 4.90 -47.89 5.28
C LEU A 21 4.44 -46.61 5.99
N LEU A 22 4.58 -46.52 7.32
CA LEU A 22 4.25 -45.32 8.09
C LEU A 22 5.26 -44.18 7.84
N VAL A 23 6.56 -44.50 7.74
CA VAL A 23 7.63 -43.53 7.45
C VAL A 23 7.51 -42.99 6.03
N SER A 24 7.18 -43.82 5.03
CA SER A 24 6.96 -43.35 3.65
C SER A 24 5.76 -42.41 3.51
N ARG A 25 4.68 -42.59 4.29
CA ARG A 25 3.56 -41.62 4.32
C ARG A 25 3.95 -40.30 5.00
N SER A 26 4.85 -40.30 5.98
CA SER A 26 5.36 -39.08 6.60
C SER A 26 6.30 -38.27 5.68
N MET A 27 6.99 -38.94 4.75
CA MET A 27 7.91 -38.31 3.79
C MET A 27 7.19 -37.70 2.58
N GLN A 28 6.01 -38.20 2.18
CA GLN A 28 5.24 -37.64 1.07
C GLN A 28 4.36 -36.44 1.48
N ASN A 29 3.94 -36.37 2.75
CA ASN A 29 3.26 -35.20 3.31
C ASN A 29 4.18 -33.98 3.48
N ASN A 30 5.51 -34.17 3.44
CA ASN A 30 6.46 -33.07 3.60
C ASN A 30 6.88 -32.41 2.27
N GLN A 31 6.50 -32.96 1.12
CA GLN A 31 6.68 -32.31 -0.19
C GLN A 31 5.45 -31.56 -0.71
N VAL A 32 4.23 -31.88 -0.25
CA VAL A 32 3.02 -31.09 -0.56
C VAL A 32 2.98 -29.78 0.24
N ASN A 33 3.69 -29.71 1.38
CA ASN A 33 3.80 -28.50 2.20
C ASN A 33 4.99 -27.58 1.86
N GLN A 34 5.74 -27.82 0.79
CA GLN A 34 6.85 -26.96 0.35
C GLN A 34 6.60 -26.19 -0.96
N SER A 35 5.44 -26.35 -1.61
CA SER A 35 5.04 -25.52 -2.76
C SER A 35 4.05 -24.40 -2.41
N ALA A 36 3.72 -24.20 -1.13
CA ALA A 36 2.85 -23.13 -0.63
C ALA A 36 3.61 -22.01 0.10
N GLN A 37 4.87 -21.74 -0.27
CA GLN A 37 5.64 -20.57 0.16
C GLN A 37 6.25 -19.84 -1.05
N SER A 38 5.38 -19.40 -1.95
CA SER A 38 5.64 -18.24 -2.82
C SER A 38 4.54 -17.20 -2.59
N ALA A 39 4.23 -16.94 -1.32
CA ALA A 39 3.55 -15.72 -0.94
C ALA A 39 4.62 -14.62 -0.93
N ASN A 40 4.57 -13.73 -1.93
CA ASN A 40 5.29 -12.46 -1.92
C ASN A 40 5.03 -11.76 -0.59
N THR A 41 5.98 -11.90 0.34
CA THR A 41 6.08 -11.07 1.53
C THR A 41 6.54 -9.72 1.02
N ILE A 42 5.57 -8.83 0.77
CA ILE A 42 5.85 -7.40 0.70
C ILE A 42 6.31 -7.03 2.12
N SER A 43 7.61 -7.01 2.29
CA SER A 43 8.26 -6.59 3.53
C SER A 43 7.79 -5.19 3.91
N PRO A 44 7.59 -4.90 5.20
CA PRO A 44 7.52 -3.51 5.67
C PRO A 44 8.81 -2.78 5.25
N PRO A 45 8.78 -1.45 5.08
CA PRO A 45 9.94 -0.71 4.59
C PRO A 45 11.18 -1.01 5.45
N PRO A 46 12.35 -1.28 4.84
CA PRO A 46 13.58 -1.47 5.59
C PRO A 46 13.90 -0.18 6.36
N SER A 47 14.18 -0.32 7.65
CA SER A 47 14.76 0.76 8.47
C SER A 47 16.19 1.01 8.01
N ALA A 48 16.37 1.77 6.93
CA ALA A 48 17.68 2.22 6.48
C ALA A 48 18.01 3.55 7.17
N ALA A 49 18.81 3.46 8.23
CA ALA A 49 19.57 4.59 8.74
C ALA A 49 20.58 5.02 7.67
N GLY A 50 20.22 6.07 6.94
CA GLY A 50 21.08 6.78 6.01
C GLY A 50 20.65 8.23 6.00
N GLN A 51 21.25 9.04 6.88
CA GLN A 51 21.02 10.48 6.93
C GLN A 51 21.57 11.11 5.64
N VAL A 52 20.71 11.29 4.64
CA VAL A 52 20.98 12.29 3.60
C VAL A 52 20.58 13.63 4.20
N SER A 53 21.57 14.47 4.50
CA SER A 53 21.37 15.85 4.94
C SER A 53 20.69 16.64 3.83
N GLN A 54 19.36 16.62 3.81
CA GLN A 54 18.57 17.55 3.02
C GLN A 54 18.46 18.84 3.84
N THR A 55 18.90 19.95 3.25
CA THR A 55 18.67 21.30 3.78
C THR A 55 17.18 21.44 4.08
N PRO A 56 16.76 21.90 5.27
CA PRO A 56 15.34 22.02 5.59
C PRO A 56 14.72 23.02 4.62
N VAL A 57 13.90 22.53 3.70
CA VAL A 57 12.98 23.40 2.96
C VAL A 57 12.14 24.09 4.04
N PRO A 58 12.11 25.44 4.09
CA PRO A 58 11.29 26.14 5.06
C PRO A 58 9.86 25.64 4.89
N THR A 59 9.40 24.88 5.88
CA THR A 59 8.06 24.32 5.87
C THR A 59 7.10 25.50 6.01
N PRO A 60 6.25 25.79 5.02
CA PRO A 60 5.20 26.78 5.22
C PRO A 60 4.40 26.37 6.47
N LEU A 61 3.94 27.34 7.26
CA LEU A 61 3.17 27.05 8.48
C LEU A 61 1.94 26.20 8.11
N ARG A 62 2.05 24.87 8.29
CA ARG A 62 0.97 23.93 8.03
C ARG A 62 0.01 23.95 9.20
N LYS A 63 -1.28 24.03 8.89
CA LYS A 63 -2.34 23.85 9.87
C LYS A 63 -2.13 22.52 10.59
N THR A 64 -2.17 22.56 11.92
CA THR A 64 -2.10 21.36 12.76
C THR A 64 -3.51 20.83 12.97
N TYR A 65 -3.69 19.52 12.86
CA TYR A 65 -4.97 18.85 13.14
C TYR A 65 -4.81 17.93 14.34
N THR A 66 -5.86 17.84 15.15
CA THR A 66 -5.93 16.94 16.32
C THR A 66 -6.93 15.81 16.12
N ALA A 67 -7.79 15.90 15.11
CA ALA A 67 -8.81 14.90 14.78
C ALA A 67 -9.27 15.04 13.32
N TYR A 68 -9.83 13.95 12.79
CA TYR A 68 -10.54 13.97 11.52
C TYR A 68 -11.77 14.89 11.61
N THR A 69 -11.86 15.89 10.73
CA THR A 69 -12.89 16.93 10.78
C THR A 69 -14.18 16.57 10.02
N GLY A 70 -14.48 15.28 9.88
CA GLY A 70 -15.64 14.74 9.18
C GLY A 70 -15.52 14.78 7.65
N ASP A 71 -16.61 14.42 6.97
CA ASP A 71 -16.71 14.35 5.52
C ASP A 71 -17.02 15.71 4.87
N VAL A 72 -16.73 15.87 3.58
CA VAL A 72 -17.34 16.92 2.73
C VAL A 72 -18.64 16.40 2.13
N THR A 73 -19.52 17.28 1.68
CA THR A 73 -20.76 16.89 0.99
C THR A 73 -20.46 16.17 -0.33
N LEU A 74 -21.43 15.38 -0.82
CA LEU A 74 -21.29 14.70 -2.12
C LEU A 74 -20.98 15.70 -3.25
N LYS A 75 -21.60 16.87 -3.25
CA LYS A 75 -21.37 17.93 -4.24
C LYS A 75 -19.93 18.45 -4.23
N GLU A 76 -19.28 18.46 -3.07
CA GLU A 76 -17.90 18.92 -2.93
C GLU A 76 -16.87 17.91 -3.43
N ARG A 77 -17.21 16.62 -3.51
CA ARG A 77 -16.32 15.54 -3.96
C ARG A 77 -16.69 14.90 -5.31
N GLN A 78 -17.94 15.05 -5.76
CA GLN A 78 -18.40 14.58 -7.05
C GLN A 78 -17.90 15.48 -8.19
N ASN A 79 -17.54 14.87 -9.32
CA ASN A 79 -17.04 15.57 -10.52
C ASN A 79 -15.86 16.47 -10.19
N LYS A 80 -14.96 15.99 -9.33
CA LYS A 80 -13.72 16.66 -8.96
C LYS A 80 -12.52 15.93 -9.49
N LYS A 81 -11.44 16.69 -9.69
CA LYS A 81 -10.10 16.19 -9.91
C LYS A 81 -9.13 16.89 -8.96
N ALA A 82 -8.06 16.19 -8.60
CA ALA A 82 -6.89 16.79 -8.00
C ALA A 82 -5.87 17.11 -9.10
N VAL A 83 -5.21 18.25 -8.97
CA VAL A 83 -4.14 18.69 -9.86
C VAL A 83 -2.88 18.89 -9.02
N ILE A 84 -1.87 18.04 -9.25
CA ILE A 84 -0.58 18.10 -8.58
C ILE A 84 0.44 18.67 -9.57
N GLN A 85 0.97 19.84 -9.25
CA GLN A 85 2.05 20.49 -10.01
C GLN A 85 3.40 20.09 -9.42
N THR A 86 4.32 19.71 -10.29
CA THR A 86 5.71 19.37 -9.95
C THR A 86 6.64 19.95 -11.01
N LYS A 87 7.94 19.99 -10.72
CA LYS A 87 8.97 20.35 -11.72
C LYS A 87 9.01 19.45 -12.94
N LYS A 88 8.43 18.24 -12.86
CA LYS A 88 8.39 17.25 -13.95
C LYS A 88 7.12 17.33 -14.79
N GLY A 89 6.21 18.24 -14.43
CA GLY A 89 4.92 18.40 -15.08
C GLY A 89 3.77 18.22 -14.09
N THR A 90 2.57 18.17 -14.66
CA THR A 90 1.32 18.12 -13.91
C THR A 90 0.72 16.71 -13.94
N ILE A 91 0.32 16.23 -12.77
CA ILE A 91 -0.46 15.00 -12.60
C ILE A 91 -1.89 15.42 -12.28
N GLU A 92 -2.86 14.93 -13.05
CA GLU A 92 -4.29 15.13 -12.77
C GLU A 92 -4.94 13.78 -12.52
N PHE A 93 -5.67 13.64 -11.42
CA PHE A 93 -6.45 12.44 -11.12
C PHE A 93 -7.88 12.76 -10.75
N GLU A 94 -8.83 11.98 -11.26
CA GLU A 94 -10.23 12.06 -10.87
C GLU A 94 -10.40 11.59 -9.42
N ILE A 95 -11.27 12.26 -8.66
CA ILE A 95 -11.64 11.86 -7.31
C ILE A 95 -12.85 10.93 -7.38
N TYR A 96 -12.78 9.80 -6.68
CA TYR A 96 -13.89 8.86 -6.52
C TYR A 96 -14.78 9.27 -5.35
N PRO A 97 -16.00 9.79 -5.60
CA PRO A 97 -16.87 10.30 -4.54
C PRO A 97 -17.46 9.19 -3.66
N GLU A 98 -17.37 7.92 -4.05
CA GLU A 98 -17.81 6.78 -3.24
C GLU A 98 -16.85 6.44 -2.09
N ALA A 99 -15.56 6.78 -2.23
CA ALA A 99 -14.56 6.70 -1.15
C ALA A 99 -14.71 7.92 -0.23
N THR A 100 -15.83 7.94 0.48
CA THR A 100 -16.36 9.07 1.26
C THR A 100 -15.30 9.71 2.13
N LYS A 101 -14.64 8.94 2.99
CA LYS A 101 -13.71 9.46 3.99
C LYS A 101 -12.39 9.86 3.36
N ALA A 102 -11.83 8.99 2.53
CA ALA A 102 -10.55 9.24 1.86
C ALA A 102 -10.61 10.45 0.91
N ALA A 103 -11.66 10.54 0.08
CA ALA A 103 -11.86 11.69 -0.80
C ALA A 103 -12.07 12.99 0.00
N SER A 104 -12.91 12.95 1.03
CA SER A 104 -13.16 14.12 1.88
C SER A 104 -11.90 14.59 2.60
N ASN A 105 -11.11 13.65 3.12
CA ASN A 105 -9.84 13.92 3.77
C ASN A 105 -8.86 14.59 2.82
N PHE A 106 -8.65 13.99 1.64
CA PHE A 106 -7.73 14.53 0.65
C PHE A 106 -8.14 15.94 0.18
N ILE A 107 -9.44 16.17 -0.08
CA ILE A 107 -9.97 17.48 -0.48
C ILE A 107 -9.74 18.53 0.62
N LYS A 108 -10.06 18.21 1.88
CA LYS A 108 -9.88 19.14 3.01
C LYS A 108 -8.42 19.51 3.20
N LEU A 109 -7.53 18.53 3.24
CA LEU A 109 -6.08 18.76 3.36
C LEU A 109 -5.55 19.59 2.18
N THR A 110 -5.99 19.29 0.96
CA THR A 110 -5.60 20.06 -0.23
C THR A 110 -6.06 21.52 -0.15
N ASN A 111 -7.33 21.76 0.23
CA ASN A 111 -7.87 23.11 0.34
C ASN A 111 -7.19 23.94 1.45
N ASP A 112 -6.71 23.28 2.50
CA ASP A 112 -5.90 23.90 3.55
C ASP A 112 -4.41 24.08 3.16
N GLY A 113 -4.02 23.70 1.93
CA GLY A 113 -2.65 23.81 1.43
C GLY A 113 -1.67 22.78 2.04
N PHE A 114 -2.18 21.72 2.67
CA PHE A 114 -1.37 20.75 3.41
C PHE A 114 -0.27 20.11 2.56
N TYR A 115 -0.62 19.71 1.34
CA TYR A 115 0.26 18.98 0.42
C TYR A 115 1.30 19.85 -0.28
N ASP A 116 1.18 21.18 -0.22
CA ASP A 116 2.13 22.08 -0.86
C ASP A 116 3.52 21.93 -0.20
N GLY A 117 4.54 21.75 -1.03
CA GLY A 117 5.91 21.53 -0.60
C GLY A 117 6.20 20.15 -0.01
N ILE A 118 5.22 19.22 0.01
CA ILE A 118 5.46 17.85 0.46
C ILE A 118 6.09 17.02 -0.66
N THR A 119 7.06 16.18 -0.32
CA THR A 119 7.76 15.30 -1.27
C THR A 119 7.04 13.98 -1.52
N PHE A 120 7.27 13.39 -2.69
CA PHE A 120 7.19 11.95 -2.88
C PHE A 120 8.40 11.29 -2.21
N HIS A 121 8.24 10.85 -0.96
CA HIS A 121 9.33 10.31 -0.15
C HIS A 121 9.69 8.87 -0.50
N ARG A 122 8.82 8.15 -1.21
CA ARG A 122 9.08 6.77 -1.64
C ARG A 122 8.68 6.57 -3.11
N VAL A 123 9.57 5.91 -3.85
CA VAL A 123 9.33 5.44 -5.22
C VAL A 123 9.78 4.00 -5.30
N GLU A 124 8.87 3.11 -5.70
CA GLU A 124 9.13 1.70 -5.92
C GLU A 124 8.90 1.40 -7.42
N PRO A 125 9.97 1.33 -8.23
CA PRO A 125 9.86 1.07 -9.66
C PRO A 125 9.04 -0.19 -9.95
N GLY A 126 8.08 -0.08 -10.89
CA GLY A 126 7.18 -1.19 -11.21
C GLY A 126 6.10 -1.45 -10.18
N PHE A 127 5.92 -0.57 -9.19
CA PHE A 127 4.83 -0.64 -8.22
C PHE A 127 4.14 0.71 -8.01
N VAL A 128 4.73 1.64 -7.25
CA VAL A 128 4.06 2.89 -6.84
C VAL A 128 5.02 4.06 -6.65
N ILE A 129 4.50 5.28 -6.75
CA ILE A 129 5.06 6.46 -6.08
C ILE A 129 4.21 6.79 -4.86
N GLN A 130 4.83 7.17 -3.74
CA GLN A 130 4.15 7.46 -2.48
C GLN A 130 4.60 8.82 -1.92
N GLY A 131 3.63 9.62 -1.49
CA GLY A 131 3.82 10.97 -0.97
C GLY A 131 2.78 11.30 0.11
N GLY A 132 2.70 12.58 0.48
CA GLY A 132 1.72 13.07 1.46
C GLY A 132 2.14 12.96 2.92
N ASP A 133 3.42 12.68 3.19
CA ASP A 133 4.01 12.79 4.54
C ASP A 133 4.64 14.18 4.73
N PRO A 134 4.14 15.05 5.63
CA PRO A 134 4.70 16.37 5.87
C PRO A 134 6.15 16.37 6.37
N GLU A 135 6.61 15.27 6.97
CA GLU A 135 8.00 15.11 7.43
C GLU A 135 8.91 14.47 6.36
N GLY A 136 8.32 13.88 5.31
CA GLY A 136 9.06 13.18 4.26
C GLY A 136 9.76 11.89 4.73
N THR A 137 9.42 11.34 5.89
CA THR A 137 10.08 10.17 6.49
C THR A 137 9.36 8.85 6.23
N GLY A 138 8.11 8.92 5.74
CA GLY A 138 7.14 7.84 5.68
C GLY A 138 6.39 7.59 7.00
N ARG A 139 6.70 8.33 8.08
CA ARG A 139 6.12 8.10 9.42
C ARG A 139 5.16 9.21 9.86
N GLY A 140 5.23 10.39 9.23
CA GLY A 140 4.36 11.50 9.58
C GLY A 140 2.97 11.37 8.97
N GLY A 141 2.14 12.36 9.28
CA GLY A 141 0.74 12.41 8.86
C GLY A 141 0.07 13.72 9.27
N PRO A 142 -1.26 13.82 9.17
CA PRO A 142 -1.97 15.06 9.43
C PRO A 142 -2.21 15.31 10.93
N GLY A 143 -1.82 14.37 11.81
CA GLY A 143 -2.09 14.43 13.26
C GLY A 143 -3.28 13.58 13.72
N TYR A 144 -3.88 12.80 12.83
CA TYR A 144 -4.97 11.88 13.13
C TYR A 144 -4.93 10.63 12.22
N LYS A 145 -5.78 9.66 12.55
CA LYS A 145 -6.06 8.47 11.75
C LYS A 145 -7.57 8.35 11.47
N PHE A 146 -7.93 7.69 10.38
CA PHE A 146 -9.30 7.28 10.08
C PHE A 146 -9.35 5.89 9.44
N GLU A 147 -10.54 5.30 9.46
CA GLU A 147 -10.83 3.93 9.02
C GLU A 147 -10.62 3.70 7.51
N ASP A 148 -10.44 2.43 7.15
CA ASP A 148 -10.44 1.99 5.75
C ASP A 148 -11.87 1.98 5.17
N GLU A 149 -11.97 2.12 3.85
CA GLU A 149 -13.22 1.97 3.11
C GLU A 149 -13.13 0.74 2.18
N PRO A 150 -14.27 0.10 1.84
CA PRO A 150 -14.25 -1.10 1.00
C PRO A 150 -13.56 -0.89 -0.34
N VAL A 151 -12.59 -1.75 -0.65
CA VAL A 151 -11.88 -1.73 -1.93
C VAL A 151 -12.73 -2.42 -2.99
N THR A 152 -13.38 -1.63 -3.84
CA THR A 152 -14.30 -2.10 -4.90
C THR A 152 -13.67 -2.11 -6.29
N LYS A 153 -12.43 -1.63 -6.42
CA LYS A 153 -11.69 -1.53 -7.69
C LYS A 153 -10.37 -2.30 -7.62
N LYS A 154 -9.79 -2.60 -8.79
CA LYS A 154 -8.50 -3.29 -8.92
C LYS A 154 -7.35 -2.27 -8.87
N TYR A 155 -6.21 -2.68 -8.32
CA TYR A 155 -4.98 -1.89 -8.36
C TYR A 155 -4.32 -1.98 -9.74
N ILE A 156 -4.80 -1.16 -10.66
CA ILE A 156 -4.23 -0.98 -12.00
C ILE A 156 -3.42 0.32 -12.07
N LYS A 157 -2.61 0.46 -13.12
CA LYS A 157 -1.82 1.66 -13.41
C LYS A 157 -2.66 2.94 -13.30
N GLY A 158 -2.12 3.91 -12.58
CA GLY A 158 -2.76 5.20 -12.32
C GLY A 158 -3.77 5.22 -11.17
N ILE A 159 -4.11 4.09 -10.53
CA ILE A 159 -4.95 4.11 -9.33
C ILE A 159 -4.27 4.89 -8.20
N VAL A 160 -5.06 5.72 -7.53
CA VAL A 160 -4.66 6.49 -6.34
C VAL A 160 -5.34 5.90 -5.11
N ALA A 161 -4.55 5.56 -4.09
CA ALA A 161 -5.04 4.94 -2.88
C ALA A 161 -4.33 5.47 -1.63
N MET A 162 -5.00 5.39 -0.48
CA MET A 162 -4.42 5.78 0.80
C MET A 162 -3.34 4.79 1.23
N ALA A 163 -2.21 5.31 1.69
CA ALA A 163 -1.22 4.52 2.40
C ALA A 163 -1.62 4.41 3.88
N ASN A 164 -1.41 3.24 4.47
CA ASN A 164 -1.71 2.98 5.88
C ASN A 164 -0.60 2.12 6.53
N ALA A 165 -0.60 2.05 7.86
CA ALA A 165 0.32 1.25 8.67
C ALA A 165 -0.39 0.01 9.26
N GLY A 166 -1.41 -0.50 8.56
CA GLY A 166 -2.34 -1.51 9.04
C GLY A 166 -3.79 -1.04 8.97
N PRO A 167 -4.76 -1.94 9.28
CA PRO A 167 -6.18 -1.62 9.19
C PRO A 167 -6.54 -0.35 9.96
N ASP A 168 -7.37 0.50 9.35
CA ASP A 168 -7.95 1.70 9.95
C ASP A 168 -6.92 2.74 10.43
N THR A 169 -5.81 2.87 9.68
CA THR A 169 -4.74 3.83 9.99
C THR A 169 -4.45 4.83 8.88
N ASN A 170 -5.46 5.14 8.05
CA ASN A 170 -5.31 6.16 7.01
C ASN A 170 -5.03 7.53 7.62
N GLY A 171 -4.18 8.31 6.97
CA GLY A 171 -3.81 9.67 7.38
C GLY A 171 -3.80 10.62 6.19
N SER A 172 -2.64 11.14 5.83
CA SER A 172 -2.48 12.05 4.68
C SER A 172 -1.71 11.40 3.54
N GLN A 173 -0.98 10.32 3.82
CA GLN A 173 -0.14 9.65 2.83
C GLN A 173 -1.00 8.89 1.82
N PHE A 174 -0.60 8.97 0.56
CA PHE A 174 -1.24 8.28 -0.56
C PHE A 174 -0.17 7.77 -1.53
N PHE A 175 -0.57 6.85 -2.39
CA PHE A 175 0.27 6.36 -3.47
C PHE A 175 -0.46 6.34 -4.81
N ILE A 176 0.31 6.40 -5.89
CA ILE A 176 -0.17 6.25 -7.27
C ILE A 176 0.50 5.04 -7.91
N MET A 177 -0.30 4.15 -8.47
CA MET A 177 0.18 2.93 -9.15
C MET A 177 0.99 3.28 -10.41
N LEU A 178 2.20 2.74 -10.52
CA LEU A 178 3.05 2.81 -11.71
C LEU A 178 2.72 1.71 -12.73
N GLU A 179 2.31 0.54 -12.25
CA GLU A 179 2.00 -0.65 -13.03
C GLU A 179 0.82 -1.40 -12.42
N ASP A 180 0.24 -2.34 -13.16
CA ASP A 180 -0.83 -3.19 -12.67
C ASP A 180 -0.33 -4.16 -11.59
N LYS A 181 -1.08 -4.29 -10.50
CA LYS A 181 -0.89 -5.28 -9.42
C LYS A 181 -2.21 -5.95 -9.07
N LEU A 182 -2.69 -6.79 -9.97
CA LEU A 182 -3.99 -7.47 -9.82
C LEU A 182 -4.00 -8.51 -8.69
N ASP A 183 -2.82 -8.92 -8.23
CA ASP A 183 -2.58 -9.82 -7.11
C ASP A 183 -2.43 -9.10 -5.76
N LEU A 184 -2.40 -7.76 -5.75
CA LEU A 184 -2.29 -6.99 -4.51
C LEU A 184 -3.57 -7.18 -3.67
N PRO A 185 -3.46 -7.59 -2.40
CA PRO A 185 -4.61 -7.72 -1.53
C PRO A 185 -5.38 -6.39 -1.37
N PRO A 186 -6.72 -6.42 -1.30
CA PRO A 186 -7.59 -5.25 -1.21
C PRO A 186 -7.53 -4.56 0.17
N LYS A 187 -6.37 -3.98 0.51
CA LYS A 187 -6.06 -3.41 1.84
C LYS A 187 -5.97 -1.90 1.90
N TYR A 188 -5.99 -1.23 0.75
CA TYR A 188 -5.77 0.21 0.63
C TYR A 188 -6.97 0.87 -0.03
N THR A 189 -7.58 1.82 0.67
CA THR A 189 -8.73 2.59 0.19
C THR A 189 -8.39 3.31 -1.12
N ILE A 190 -9.03 2.90 -2.21
CA ILE A 190 -8.91 3.53 -3.52
C ILE A 190 -9.83 4.74 -3.57
N PHE A 191 -9.29 5.94 -3.83
CA PHE A 191 -10.07 7.18 -3.83
C PHE A 191 -9.89 8.03 -5.08
N GLY A 192 -9.12 7.57 -6.08
CA GLY A 192 -9.03 8.25 -7.35
C GLY A 192 -8.26 7.48 -8.42
N LYS A 193 -8.14 8.09 -9.60
CA LYS A 193 -7.36 7.54 -10.72
C LYS A 193 -6.80 8.64 -11.60
N VAL A 194 -5.54 8.51 -11.98
CA VAL A 194 -4.86 9.42 -12.92
C VAL A 194 -5.62 9.44 -14.24
N ILE A 195 -5.96 10.65 -14.68
CA ILE A 195 -6.62 10.93 -15.96
C ILE A 195 -5.68 11.66 -16.93
N LYS A 196 -4.61 12.28 -16.42
CA LYS A 196 -3.56 12.93 -17.22
C LYS A 196 -2.25 12.98 -16.44
N GLY A 197 -1.11 12.89 -17.13
CA GLY A 197 0.20 12.97 -16.51
C GLY A 197 0.71 11.63 -15.96
N GLN A 198 0.28 10.49 -16.52
CA GLN A 198 0.80 9.18 -16.11
C GLN A 198 2.30 9.05 -16.43
N GLU A 199 2.75 9.69 -17.51
CA GLU A 199 4.16 9.85 -17.86
C GLU A 199 4.93 10.68 -16.82
N VAL A 200 4.27 11.70 -16.24
CA VAL A 200 4.85 12.49 -15.12
C VAL A 200 4.97 11.62 -13.88
N VAL A 201 3.93 10.84 -13.53
CA VAL A 201 3.97 9.85 -12.43
C VAL A 201 5.16 8.90 -12.61
N SER A 202 5.39 8.38 -13.82
CA SER A 202 6.54 7.51 -14.12
C SER A 202 7.90 8.23 -14.06
N ALA A 203 7.93 9.54 -14.27
CA ALA A 203 9.13 10.36 -14.19
C ALA A 203 9.50 10.77 -12.76
N ILE A 204 8.56 10.69 -11.80
CA ILE A 204 8.82 11.03 -10.39
C ILE A 204 9.96 10.19 -9.80
N ARG A 205 10.76 10.81 -8.94
CA ARG A 205 11.86 10.24 -8.17
C ARG A 205 11.70 10.65 -6.69
N VAL A 206 12.38 9.92 -5.81
CA VAL A 206 12.39 10.22 -4.38
C VAL A 206 12.86 11.67 -4.16
N GLY A 207 12.10 12.43 -3.36
CA GLY A 207 12.39 13.82 -3.04
C GLY A 207 11.80 14.84 -4.03
N ASP A 208 11.17 14.42 -5.13
CA ASP A 208 10.41 15.35 -5.97
C ASP A 208 9.25 15.95 -5.16
N VAL A 209 9.00 17.24 -5.38
CA VAL A 209 8.09 18.05 -4.56
C VAL A 209 6.75 18.23 -5.28
N MET A 210 5.65 18.12 -4.54
CA MET A 210 4.35 18.65 -4.93
C MET A 210 4.37 20.17 -4.72
N GLU A 211 4.71 20.93 -5.75
CA GLU A 211 4.87 22.39 -5.67
C GLU A 211 3.54 23.07 -5.35
N LYS A 212 2.46 22.57 -5.94
CA LYS A 212 1.09 23.01 -5.66
C LYS A 212 0.11 21.86 -5.85
N VAL A 213 -0.84 21.71 -4.93
CA VAL A 213 -1.97 20.80 -5.09
C VAL A 213 -3.29 21.58 -5.02
N THR A 214 -4.18 21.35 -5.98
CA THR A 214 -5.51 21.99 -6.04
C THR A 214 -6.61 20.98 -6.32
N ILE A 215 -7.83 21.31 -5.89
CA ILE A 215 -9.05 20.59 -6.27
C ILE A 215 -9.80 21.43 -7.31
N GLU A 216 -10.11 20.82 -8.45
CA GLU A 216 -10.79 21.45 -9.57
C GLU A 216 -12.02 20.64 -10.00
N ASN A 217 -12.90 21.24 -10.81
CA ASN A 217 -13.96 20.48 -11.46
C ASN A 217 -13.38 19.60 -12.57
N LEU A 218 -13.88 18.37 -12.65
CA LEU A 218 -13.70 17.48 -13.80
C LEU A 218 -14.54 18.08 -14.94
N ARG A 219 -13.89 18.76 -15.89
CA ARG A 219 -14.51 19.35 -17.09
C ARG A 219 -14.34 18.42 -18.28
#